data_AF-A0A952HRF7-F1
#
_entry.id   AF-A0A952HRF7-F1
#
_cell.length_a   1.000
_cell.length_b   1.000
_cell.length_c   1.000
_cell.angle_alpha   90.00
_cell.angle_beta   90.00
_cell.angle_gamma   90.00
#
_symmetry.space_group_name_H-M   'P 1'
#
loop_
_entity.id
_entity.type
_entity.pdbx_description
1 polymer ?
#
loop_
_entity_poly.entity_id
_entity_poly.type
_entity_poly.pdbx_seq_one_letter_code
_entity_poly.pdbx_strand_id
1 'polypeptide(L)' 'MVEKDVLVDIVANKLDEEERLVIALVFYEELSIKEIVEVLQRSEEEVSQLYTRAMEKIGMLVA' A
#
# COMPACT_ATOMS: atom_id res chain seq x y z
N MET A 1 -18.31 -0.77 -16.83
CA MET A 1 -18.35 -0.18 -15.48
C MET A 1 -17.83 -1.20 -14.49
N VAL A 2 -16.52 -1.48 -14.51
CA VAL A 2 -15.85 -2.30 -13.50
C VAL A 2 -14.49 -1.65 -13.37
N GLU A 3 -14.32 -0.71 -12.45
CA GLU A 3 -12.99 -0.08 -12.30
C GLU A 3 -12.77 0.55 -10.93
N LYS A 4 -13.80 1.11 -10.27
CA LYS A 4 -13.65 1.65 -8.89
C LYS A 4 -14.03 0.66 -7.79
N ASP A 5 -15.11 -0.09 -7.95
CA ASP A 5 -15.66 -0.89 -6.85
C ASP A 5 -14.75 -2.06 -6.43
N VAL A 6 -14.02 -2.66 -7.38
CA VAL A 6 -13.09 -3.76 -7.09
C VAL A 6 -11.85 -3.26 -6.35
N LEU A 7 -11.31 -2.10 -6.73
CA LEU A 7 -10.19 -1.48 -6.03
C LEU A 7 -10.58 -1.06 -4.61
N VAL A 8 -11.77 -0.49 -4.44
CA VAL A 8 -12.31 -0.13 -3.12
C VAL A 8 -12.49 -1.39 -2.26
N ASP A 9 -13.04 -2.48 -2.81
CA ASP A 9 -13.21 -3.73 -2.08
C ASP A 9 -11.87 -4.37 -1.67
N ILE A 10 -10.88 -4.38 -2.56
CA ILE A 10 -9.53 -4.88 -2.28
C ILE A 10 -8.86 -4.04 -1.18
N VAL A 11 -8.86 -2.72 -1.31
CA VAL A 11 -8.23 -1.82 -0.35
C VAL A 11 -8.96 -1.88 0.99
N ALA A 12 -10.30 -1.99 1.00
CA ALA A 12 -11.09 -2.04 2.23
C ALA A 12 -11.08 -3.40 2.94
N ASN A 13 -11.04 -4.51 2.19
CA ASN A 13 -11.24 -5.85 2.78
C ASN A 13 -10.01 -6.78 2.72
N LYS A 14 -9.03 -6.56 1.83
CA LYS A 14 -7.86 -7.45 1.70
C LYS A 14 -6.60 -6.93 2.38
N LEU A 15 -6.43 -5.62 2.44
CA LEU A 15 -5.30 -5.00 3.12
C LEU A 15 -5.56 -4.90 4.63
N ASP A 16 -4.51 -5.04 5.43
CA ASP A 16 -4.56 -4.62 6.84
C ASP A 16 -4.42 -3.08 6.97
N GLU A 17 -4.53 -2.55 8.20
CA GLU A 17 -4.46 -1.10 8.44
C GLU A 17 -3.11 -0.49 8.06
N GLU A 18 -2.01 -1.20 8.31
CA GLU A 18 -0.66 -0.71 8.02
C GLU A 18 -0.39 -0.72 6.51
N GLU A 19 -0.79 -1.77 5.81
CA GLU A 19 -0.73 -1.88 4.36
C GLU A 19 -1.58 -0.81 3.67
N ARG A 20 -2.82 -0.59 4.15
CA ARG A 20 -3.68 0.50 3.66
C ARG A 20 -3.01 1.85 3.82
N LEU A 21 -2.40 2.11 4.97
CA LEU A 21 -1.74 3.38 5.25
C LEU A 21 -0.56 3.60 4.29
N VAL A 22 0.30 2.60 4.09
CA VAL A 22 1.43 2.72 3.15
C VAL A 22 0.93 2.95 1.72
N ILE A 23 -0.08 2.22 1.26
CA ILE A 23 -0.67 2.41 -0.07
C ILE A 23 -1.33 3.79 -0.19
N ALA A 24 -2.00 4.29 0.85
CA ALA A 24 -2.58 5.62 0.84
C ALA A 24 -1.50 6.70 0.69
N LEU A 25 -0.40 6.60 1.43
CA LEU A 25 0.72 7.54 1.34
C LEU A 25 1.40 7.52 -0.03
N VAL A 26 1.53 6.35 -0.66
CA VAL A 26 2.12 6.24 -2.01
C VAL A 26 1.19 6.78 -3.09
N PHE A 27 -0.10 6.43 -3.07
CA PHE A 27 -1.01 6.70 -4.19
C PHE A 27 -1.84 7.98 -4.04
N TYR A 28 -2.16 8.41 -2.83
CA TYR A 28 -2.92 9.64 -2.58
C TYR A 28 -2.03 10.83 -2.27
N GLU A 29 -1.00 10.62 -1.44
CA GLU A 29 -0.07 11.69 -1.04
C GLU A 29 1.18 11.74 -1.95
N GLU A 30 1.30 10.82 -2.91
CA GLU A 30 2.43 10.70 -3.85
C GLU A 30 3.81 10.62 -3.18
N LEU A 31 3.87 10.13 -1.93
CA LEU A 31 5.11 10.01 -1.17
C LEU A 31 5.95 8.82 -1.65
N SER A 32 7.26 9.04 -1.71
CA SER A 32 8.23 7.97 -1.91
C SER A 32 8.39 7.10 -0.65
N ILE A 33 8.89 5.87 -0.82
CA ILE A 33 9.19 4.96 0.30
C ILE A 33 10.09 5.63 1.35
N LYS A 34 11.05 6.47 0.91
CA LYS A 34 11.96 7.19 1.81
C LYS A 34 11.23 8.23 2.66
N GLU A 35 10.31 8.99 2.07
CA GLU A 35 9.50 9.95 2.80
C GLU A 35 8.55 9.24 3.78
N ILE A 36 8.00 8.09 3.38
CA ILE A 36 7.14 7.28 4.24
C ILE A 36 7.90 6.73 5.46
N VAL A 37 9.14 6.29 5.26
CA VAL A 37 10.05 5.86 6.35
C VAL A 37 10.22 6.96 7.39
N GLU A 38 10.45 8.20 6.94
CA GLU A 38 10.58 9.37 7.82
C GLU A 38 9.26 9.73 8.52
N VAL A 39 8.14 9.71 7.79
CA VAL A 39 6.80 10.04 8.31
C VAL A 39 6.32 9.02 9.34
N LEU A 40 6.49 7.73 9.05
CA LEU A 40 6.04 6.64 9.94
C LEU A 40 7.06 6.31 11.04
N GLN A 41 8.27 6.88 10.98
CA GLN A 41 9.38 6.58 11.89
C GLN A 41 9.69 5.07 11.99
N ARG A 42 9.62 4.39 10.85
CA ARG A 42 9.90 2.95 10.70
C ARG A 42 11.13 2.73 9.85
N SER A 43 11.61 1.48 9.76
CA SER A 43 12.72 1.16 8.85
C SER A 43 12.27 1.03 7.39
N GLU A 44 13.18 1.26 6.45
CA GLU A 44 12.95 1.10 5.01
C GLU A 44 12.53 -0.33 4.64
N GLU A 45 13.06 -1.33 5.34
CA GLU A 45 12.72 -2.73 5.13
C GLU A 45 11.28 -3.04 5.53
N GLU A 46 10.80 -2.51 6.67
CA GLU A 46 9.40 -2.69 7.10
C GLU A 46 8.43 -2.04 6.12
N VAL A 47 8.69 -0.81 5.70
CA VAL A 47 7.81 -0.08 4.76
C VAL A 47 7.79 -0.77 3.40
N SER A 48 8.95 -1.23 2.91
CA SER A 48 9.05 -1.96 1.65
C SER A 48 8.32 -3.30 1.70
N GLN A 49 8.39 -4.02 2.82
CA GLN A 49 7.65 -5.27 3.00
C GLN A 49 6.14 -5.04 3.05
N LEU A 50 5.66 -4.02 3.78
CA LEU A 50 4.25 -3.64 3.80
C LEU A 50 3.74 -3.31 2.40
N TYR A 51 4.49 -2.47 1.66
CA TYR A 51 4.17 -2.15 0.27
C TYR A 51 4.12 -3.39 -0.61
N THR A 52 5.12 -4.27 -0.53
CA THR A 52 5.18 -5.50 -1.34
C THR A 52 3.99 -6.41 -1.07
N ARG A 53 3.70 -6.71 0.20
CA ARG A 53 2.54 -7.54 0.58
C ARG A 53 1.22 -6.92 0.13
N ALA A 54 1.08 -5.60 0.25
CA ALA A 54 -0.10 -4.90 -0.21
C ALA A 54 -0.28 -5.04 -1.73
N MET A 55 0.80 -4.84 -2.51
CA MET A 55 0.77 -4.96 -3.97
C MET A 55 0.49 -6.40 -4.44
N GLU A 56 0.97 -7.41 -3.73
CA GLU A 56 0.62 -8.83 -3.96
C GLU A 56 -0.88 -9.07 -3.71
N LYS A 57 -1.43 -8.55 -2.60
CA LYS A 57 -2.86 -8.67 -2.26
C LYS A 57 -3.78 -7.95 -3.25
N ILE A 58 -3.32 -6.83 -3.81
CA ILE A 58 -4.01 -6.10 -4.88
C ILE A 58 -3.92 -6.86 -6.21
N GLY A 59 -2.93 -7.75 -6.37
CA GLY A 59 -2.67 -8.49 -7.60
C GLY A 59 -1.87 -7.70 -8.63
N MET A 60 -1.21 -6.62 -8.21
CA MET A 60 -0.31 -5.82 -9.06
C MET A 60 1.13 -6.32 -9.05
N LEU A 61 1.50 -7.16 -8.07
CA LEU A 61 2.74 -7.91 -8.07
C LEU A 61 2.41 -9.37 -8.38
N VAL A 62 2.79 -9.83 -9.57
CA VAL A 62 2.66 -11.24 -9.97
C VAL A 62 4.07 -11.70 -10.33
N ALA A 63 4.55 -12.74 -9.64
CA ALA A 63 5.81 -13.42 -9.94
C ALA A 63 5.64 -14.39 -11.12
#